data_AF-A0A117RT47-F1
#
_entry.id   AF-A0A117RT47-F1
#
_cell.length_a   1.000
_cell.length_b   1.000
_cell.length_c   1.000
_cell.angle_alpha   90.00
_cell.angle_beta   90.00
_cell.angle_gamma   90.00
#
_symmetry.space_group_name_H-M   'P 1'
#
loop_
_entity.id
_entity.type
_entity.pdbx_description
1 polymer ?
#
loop_
_entity_poly.entity_id
_entity_poly.type
_entity_poly.pdbx_seq_one_letter_code
_entity_poly.pdbx_strand_id
1 'polypeptide(L)'
;MSGRTRVSGRDILRAVVPGSDGYAVRDLPGLTAFAVEDGEPYTYVVGLGGWLRLAPRRSEHMACAGGGAVLGAGEVSVREEVYVCVFCEDELPLLWNVAPRDPPSS
;
A
#
# COMPACT_ATOMS: atom_id res chain seq x y z
N MET A 1 32.96 -15.00 3.80
CA MET A 1 31.74 -15.48 3.11
C MET A 1 30.56 -15.21 4.04
N SER A 2 29.75 -14.17 3.77
CA SER A 2 28.56 -13.91 4.58
C SER A 2 27.47 -14.88 4.13
N GLY A 3 27.17 -15.88 4.95
CA GLY A 3 26.10 -16.84 4.68
C GLY A 3 24.74 -16.15 4.74
N ARG A 4 23.92 -16.31 3.69
CA ARG A 4 22.54 -15.84 3.71
C ARG A 4 21.75 -16.69 4.71
N THR A 5 21.42 -16.15 5.87
CA THR A 5 20.49 -16.77 6.82
C THR A 5 19.10 -16.83 6.19
N ARG A 6 18.50 -18.04 6.14
CA ARG A 6 17.08 -18.16 5.82
C ARG A 6 16.25 -17.75 7.03
N VAL A 7 15.31 -16.85 6.83
CA VAL A 7 14.32 -16.45 7.83
C VAL A 7 12.98 -17.08 7.44
N SER A 8 12.28 -17.72 8.38
CA SER A 8 10.95 -18.27 8.09
C SER A 8 9.89 -17.17 8.12
N GLY A 9 8.79 -17.36 7.39
CA GLY A 9 7.65 -16.44 7.45
C GLY A 9 7.10 -16.27 8.88
N ARG A 10 7.19 -17.30 9.72
CA ARG A 10 6.76 -17.24 11.13
C ARG A 10 7.69 -16.38 12.00
N ASP A 11 8.98 -16.36 11.70
CA ASP A 11 9.94 -15.52 12.42
C ASP A 11 9.77 -14.06 12.04
N ILE A 12 9.48 -13.80 10.76
CA ILE A 12 9.11 -12.46 10.27
C ILE A 12 7.83 -11.97 10.95
N LEU A 13 6.78 -12.80 11.00
CA LEU A 13 5.53 -12.44 11.68
C LEU A 13 5.71 -12.14 13.16
N ARG A 14 6.64 -12.83 13.84
CA ARG A 14 6.95 -12.56 15.25
C ARG A 14 7.70 -11.25 15.48
N ALA A 15 8.37 -10.72 14.45
CA ALA A 15 9.08 -9.46 14.54
C ALA A 15 8.14 -8.24 14.45
N VAL A 16 6.92 -8.42 13.95
CA VAL A 16 5.92 -7.35 13.86
C VAL A 16 5.54 -6.86 15.25
N VAL A 17 5.80 -5.58 15.52
CA VAL A 17 5.46 -4.93 16.78
C VAL A 17 3.95 -4.66 16.81
N PRO A 18 3.20 -5.11 17.84
CA PRO A 18 1.79 -4.79 17.96
C PRO A 18 1.52 -3.28 17.95
N GLY A 19 0.54 -2.82 17.17
CA GLY A 19 0.21 -1.40 17.03
C GLY A 19 1.11 -0.64 16.05
N SER A 20 2.01 -1.32 15.34
CA SER A 20 2.79 -0.73 14.23
C SER A 20 2.06 -0.80 12.87
N ASP A 21 0.78 -1.16 12.88
CA ASP A 21 -0.02 -1.23 11.66
C ASP A 21 -0.23 0.13 11.00
N GLY A 22 -0.26 0.11 9.66
CA GLY A 22 -0.44 1.32 8.87
C GLY A 22 -1.83 1.92 9.08
N TYR A 23 -1.95 3.21 8.78
CA TYR A 23 -3.21 3.94 8.85
C TYR A 23 -4.17 3.43 7.77
N ALA A 24 -5.37 3.03 8.18
CA ALA A 24 -6.39 2.53 7.25
C ALA A 24 -7.07 3.71 6.53
N VAL A 25 -6.86 3.78 5.21
CA VAL A 25 -7.51 4.74 4.32
C VAL A 25 -8.74 4.07 3.70
N ARG A 26 -9.88 4.76 3.77
CA ARG A 26 -11.19 4.24 3.31
C ARG A 26 -11.86 5.11 2.25
N ASP A 27 -11.36 6.31 2.04
CA ASP A 27 -11.92 7.31 1.15
C ASP A 27 -10.85 8.33 0.73
N LEU A 28 -11.21 9.20 -0.22
CA LEU A 28 -10.33 10.24 -0.74
C LEU A 28 -9.92 11.26 0.35
N PRO A 29 -10.82 11.77 1.23
CA PRO A 29 -10.41 12.68 2.30
C PRO A 29 -9.38 12.08 3.26
N GLY A 30 -9.53 10.80 3.62
CA GLY A 30 -8.57 10.09 4.46
C GLY A 30 -7.22 9.89 3.77
N LEU A 31 -7.20 9.76 2.44
CA LEU A 31 -5.97 9.70 1.66
C LEU A 31 -5.27 11.07 1.64
N THR A 32 -6.00 12.15 1.36
CA THR A 32 -5.45 13.51 1.33
C THR A 32 -4.88 13.93 2.68
N ALA A 33 -5.58 13.61 3.77
CA ALA A 33 -5.10 13.90 5.13
C ALA A 33 -3.83 13.13 5.50
N PHE A 34 -3.55 11.99 4.85
CA PHE A 34 -2.34 11.20 5.06
C PHE A 34 -1.20 11.60 4.12
N ALA A 35 -1.52 12.06 2.90
CA ALA A 35 -0.56 12.40 1.85
C ALA A 35 0.14 13.75 2.03
N VAL A 36 -0.31 14.58 2.98
CA VAL A 36 0.36 15.82 3.37
C VAL A 36 1.64 15.47 4.15
N GLU A 37 2.80 15.53 3.49
CA GLU A 37 3.85 16.52 3.84
C GLU A 37 5.22 16.30 3.18
N ASP A 38 5.69 15.11 2.82
CA ASP A 38 7.16 14.99 2.60
C ASP A 38 7.62 14.60 1.18
N GLY A 39 6.72 14.32 0.23
CA GLY A 39 7.08 13.91 -1.15
C GLY A 39 7.76 12.54 -1.25
N GLU A 40 8.07 11.91 -0.12
CA GLU A 40 8.58 10.54 0.01
C GLU A 40 7.48 9.50 -0.28
N PRO A 41 7.82 8.35 -0.89
CA PRO A 41 6.87 7.26 -1.10
C PRO A 41 6.47 6.60 0.23
N TYR A 42 5.20 6.21 0.31
CA TYR A 42 4.60 5.47 1.41
C TYR A 42 4.70 3.96 1.19
N THR A 43 4.82 3.20 2.27
CA THR A 43 4.53 1.77 2.24
C THR A 43 3.02 1.56 2.20
N TYR A 44 2.54 0.80 1.23
CA TYR A 44 1.13 0.43 1.15
C TYR A 44 0.92 -1.08 1.26
N VAL A 45 -0.23 -1.46 1.80
CA VAL A 45 -0.77 -2.81 1.71
C VAL A 45 -2.27 -2.77 1.41
N VAL A 46 -2.73 -3.72 0.60
CA VAL A 46 -4.15 -3.92 0.29
C VAL A 46 -4.65 -5.15 1.04
N GLY A 47 -5.59 -4.97 1.97
CA GLY A 47 -6.13 -6.07 2.74
C GLY A 47 -7.21 -6.85 2.01
N LEU A 48 -7.47 -8.08 2.48
CA LEU A 48 -8.53 -8.96 1.93
C LEU A 48 -9.94 -8.34 1.99
N GLY A 49 -10.17 -7.40 2.92
CA GLY A 49 -11.44 -6.69 3.09
C GLY A 49 -11.62 -5.47 2.19
N GLY A 50 -10.76 -5.28 1.17
CA GLY A 50 -10.83 -4.13 0.26
C GLY A 50 -10.37 -2.80 0.86
N TRP A 51 -9.64 -2.84 1.98
CA TRP A 51 -9.07 -1.66 2.61
C TRP A 51 -7.61 -1.43 2.15
N LEU A 52 -7.22 -0.16 2.11
CA LEU A 52 -5.85 0.28 1.90
C LEU A 52 -5.24 0.71 3.25
N ARG A 53 -4.04 0.25 3.58
CA ARG A 53 -3.25 0.83 4.68
C ARG A 53 -2.00 1.49 4.14
N LEU A 54 -1.68 2.65 4.70
CA LEU A 54 -0.48 3.40 4.39
C LEU A 54 0.37 3.60 5.65
N ALA A 55 1.68 3.54 5.49
CA ALA A 55 2.64 3.84 6.54
C ALA A 55 3.84 4.63 5.98
N PRO A 56 4.54 5.43 6.79
CA PRO A 56 5.79 6.06 6.37
C PRO A 56 6.83 5.03 5.88
N ARG A 57 7.77 5.46 5.03
CA ARG A 57 8.80 4.67 4.30
C ARG A 57 9.68 3.71 5.15
N ARG A 58 9.50 3.68 6.47
CA ARG A 58 10.27 2.85 7.41
C ARG A 58 9.47 1.74 8.06
N SER A 59 8.19 1.60 7.75
CA SER A 59 7.42 0.43 8.18
C SER A 59 7.59 -0.67 7.16
N GLU A 60 8.15 -1.80 7.55
CA GLU A 60 8.16 -2.99 6.70
C GLU A 60 6.71 -3.39 6.35
N HIS A 61 6.49 -3.93 5.15
CA HIS A 61 5.15 -4.30 4.66
C HIS A 61 4.37 -5.17 5.65
N MET A 62 5.07 -6.02 6.40
CA MET A 62 4.49 -6.90 7.43
C MET A 62 3.97 -6.11 8.63
N ALA A 63 4.72 -5.10 9.09
CA ALA A 63 4.29 -4.19 10.14
C ALA A 63 3.09 -3.37 9.67
N CYS A 64 3.15 -2.79 8.46
CA CYS A 64 2.03 -2.05 7.88
C CYS A 64 0.73 -2.90 7.79
N ALA A 65 0.86 -4.19 7.50
CA ALA A 65 -0.25 -5.15 7.49
C ALA A 65 -0.71 -5.62 8.88
N GLY A 66 -0.02 -5.26 9.96
CA GLY A 66 -0.25 -5.80 11.29
C GLY A 66 -0.03 -7.31 11.37
N GLY A 67 0.83 -7.87 10.51
CA GLY A 67 1.05 -9.30 10.36
C GLY A 67 -0.08 -10.05 9.63
N GLY A 68 -1.07 -9.35 9.08
CA GLY A 68 -2.18 -9.93 8.35
C GLY A 68 -1.85 -10.33 6.90
N ALA A 69 -2.70 -11.18 6.30
CA ALA A 69 -2.63 -11.49 4.88
C ALA A 69 -3.07 -10.29 4.04
N VAL A 70 -2.43 -10.11 2.88
CA VAL A 70 -2.65 -8.97 1.97
C VAL A 70 -2.81 -9.46 0.53
N LEU A 71 -3.56 -8.71 -0.28
CA LEU A 71 -3.71 -8.89 -1.73
C LEU A 71 -2.55 -8.28 -2.52
N GLY A 72 -1.89 -7.28 -1.94
CA GLY A 72 -0.77 -6.58 -2.56
C GLY A 72 -0.04 -5.71 -1.55
N ALA A 73 1.25 -5.46 -1.80
CA ALA A 73 2.11 -4.63 -0.97
C ALA A 73 3.19 -3.99 -1.84
N GLY A 74 3.59 -2.76 -1.50
CA GLY A 74 4.66 -2.08 -2.20
C GLY A 74 4.86 -0.65 -1.71
N GLU A 75 5.51 0.15 -2.54
CA GLU A 75 5.72 1.58 -2.32
C GLU A 75 4.84 2.39 -3.29
N VAL A 76 4.28 3.50 -2.81
CA VAL A 76 3.46 4.42 -3.64
C VAL A 76 3.73 5.87 -3.25
N SER A 77 3.92 6.74 -4.23
CA SER A 77 3.91 8.20 -4.02
C SER A 77 2.53 8.73 -4.38
N VAL A 78 1.91 9.47 -3.48
CA VAL A 78 0.65 10.16 -3.72
C VAL A 78 0.95 11.64 -3.88
N ARG A 79 0.55 12.22 -5.00
CA ARG A 79 0.68 13.66 -5.26
C ARG A 79 -0.68 14.18 -5.68
N GLU A 80 -1.03 15.36 -5.18
CA GLU A 80 -2.20 16.08 -5.65
C GLU A 80 -2.08 16.32 -7.17
N GLU A 81 -3.16 16.08 -7.90
CA GLU A 81 -3.31 16.41 -9.33
C GLU A 81 -2.37 15.72 -10.36
N VAL A 82 -1.57 14.72 -9.98
CA VAL A 82 -0.71 13.98 -10.93
C VAL A 82 -1.23 12.57 -11.17
N TYR A 83 -2.19 12.45 -12.09
CA TYR A 83 -2.66 11.17 -12.63
C TYR A 83 -2.13 11.00 -14.06
N VAL A 84 -0.88 10.58 -14.20
CA VAL A 84 -0.25 10.38 -15.53
C VAL A 84 0.19 8.94 -15.74
N CYS A 85 0.15 8.48 -16.99
CA CYS A 85 0.60 7.17 -17.38
C CYS A 85 2.13 7.08 -17.28
N VAL A 86 2.67 6.12 -16.51
CA VAL A 86 4.13 5.94 -16.37
C VAL A 86 4.84 5.54 -17.68
N PHE A 87 4.10 5.09 -18.69
CA PHE A 87 4.67 4.67 -19.96
C PHE A 87 4.68 5.77 -21.03
N CYS A 88 3.72 6.70 -21.01
CA CYS A 88 3.56 7.71 -22.07
C CYS A 88 3.36 9.14 -21.55
N GLU A 89 3.33 9.36 -20.24
CA GLU A 89 3.20 10.67 -19.59
C GLU A 89 1.87 11.42 -19.85
N ASP A 90 0.92 10.81 -20.57
CA ASP A 90 -0.44 11.34 -20.77
C ASP A 90 -1.31 11.24 -19.51
N GLU A 91 -2.35 12.10 -19.42
CA GLU A 91 -3.38 12.02 -18.38
C GLU A 91 -4.05 10.64 -18.35
N LEU A 92 -4.12 10.03 -17.16
CA LEU A 92 -4.83 8.78 -16.96
C LEU A 92 -6.34 9.01 -17.06
N PRO A 93 -7.08 8.14 -17.75
CA PRO A 93 -8.53 8.22 -17.77
C PRO A 93 -9.11 8.16 -16.36
N LEU A 94 -10.01 9.09 -16.02
CA LEU A 94 -10.72 9.14 -14.73
C LEU A 94 -11.37 7.81 -14.32
N LEU A 95 -11.66 6.94 -15.30
CA LEU A 95 -12.36 5.67 -15.12
C LEU A 95 -11.47 4.47 -14.77
N TRP A 96 -10.14 4.60 -14.85
CA TRP A 96 -9.24 3.45 -14.71
C TRP A 96 -9.05 2.95 -13.28
N ASN A 97 -9.39 3.74 -12.25
CA ASN A 97 -9.16 3.37 -10.84
C ASN A 97 -10.44 3.18 -10.00
N VAL A 98 -11.62 3.53 -10.53
CA VAL A 98 -12.87 3.64 -9.74
C VAL A 98 -14.08 2.94 -10.37
N ALA A 99 -13.94 2.36 -11.56
CA ALA A 99 -15.03 1.59 -12.13
C ALA A 99 -15.36 0.40 -11.20
N PRO A 100 -16.66 0.16 -10.90
CA PRO A 100 -17.07 -1.11 -10.32
C PRO A 100 -16.45 -2.21 -11.17
N ARG A 101 -15.77 -3.15 -10.51
CA ARG A 101 -15.28 -4.35 -11.19
C ARG A 101 -16.48 -4.97 -11.92
N ASP A 102 -16.39 -5.09 -13.24
CA ASP A 102 -17.44 -5.76 -14.01
C ASP A 102 -17.73 -7.11 -13.34
N PRO A 103 -19.00 -7.48 -13.15
CA PRO A 103 -19.32 -8.82 -12.67
C PRO A 103 -18.64 -9.83 -13.60
N PRO A 104 -18.13 -10.96 -13.08
CA PRO A 104 -17.50 -11.96 -13.93
C PRO A 104 -18.47 -12.34 -15.04
N SER A 105 -18.00 -12.29 -16.30
CA SER A 105 -18.77 -12.76 -17.44
C SER A 105 -19.17 -14.22 -17.19
N SER A 106 -20.48 -14.45 -17.15
CA SER A 106 -21.11 -15.78 -17.07
C SER A 106 -20.61 -16.73 -18.16
#